data_AF-A0A397VVZ7-F1
#
_entry.id   AF-A0A397VVZ7-F1
#
_cell.length_a   1.000
_cell.length_b   1.000
_cell.length_c   1.000
_cell.angle_alpha   90.00
_cell.angle_beta   90.00
_cell.angle_gamma   90.00
#
_symmetry.space_group_name_H-M   'P 1'
#
loop_
_entity.id
_entity.type
_entity.pdbx_description
1 polymer ?
#
loop_
_entity_poly.entity_id
_entity_poly.type
_entity_poly.pdbx_seq_one_letter_code
_entity_poly.pdbx_strand_id
1 'polypeptide(L)'
;MPNDVEDAFEYVNNVQTYILHIHGPLINEQKARVDITDIKPFFDVIVPDNEPLSIFKPRLVKIILGAEKIDKSKFGMKVVHAYPIRGYHTQEKVYIRIITWNHYDRRRILREVRRYEMGTASDNDTSKHYHRKIAHEKKLPLSERAILSGYNYISDTDSPHYSYSFRVSVDNYQSLEENKPDDQVITEALSHDRTLVLTWDIET
;
A
#
# COMPACT_ATOMS: atom_id res chain seq x y z
N MET A 1 -15.91 -8.08 0.83
CA MET A 1 -14.97 -8.63 -0.18
C MET A 1 -14.54 -7.49 -1.08
N PRO A 2 -13.25 -7.24 -1.30
CA PRO A 2 -12.79 -6.16 -2.16
C PRO A 2 -13.14 -6.42 -3.62
N ASN A 3 -13.76 -5.43 -4.26
CA ASN A 3 -14.14 -5.46 -5.67
C ASN A 3 -13.45 -4.35 -6.47
N ASP A 4 -13.11 -3.24 -5.80
CA ASP A 4 -12.37 -2.13 -6.40
C ASP A 4 -11.44 -1.49 -5.35
N VAL A 5 -10.33 -0.93 -5.83
CA VAL A 5 -9.23 -0.42 -5.01
C VAL A 5 -8.69 0.86 -5.62
N GLU A 6 -8.65 1.92 -4.82
CA GLU A 6 -8.23 3.25 -5.26
C GLU A 6 -7.11 3.81 -4.38
N ASP A 7 -6.05 4.32 -5.03
CA ASP A 7 -4.99 5.10 -4.40
C ASP A 7 -5.48 6.53 -4.11
N ALA A 8 -5.53 6.95 -2.84
CA ALA A 8 -6.02 8.26 -2.44
C ALA A 8 -5.08 8.98 -1.44
N PHE A 9 -5.41 10.24 -1.16
CA PHE A 9 -4.63 11.10 -0.28
C PHE A 9 -5.53 11.98 0.59
N GLU A 10 -5.19 12.10 1.87
CA GLU A 10 -5.80 13.04 2.79
C GLU A 10 -4.74 13.92 3.45
N TYR A 11 -5.12 15.11 3.88
CA TYR A 11 -4.24 15.98 4.66
C TYR A 11 -4.57 15.81 6.14
N VAL A 12 -3.63 15.22 6.89
CA VAL A 12 -3.70 15.10 8.34
C VAL A 12 -2.63 16.02 8.93
N ASN A 13 -3.03 17.00 9.73
CA ASN A 13 -2.11 18.01 10.30
C ASN A 13 -1.20 18.67 9.25
N ASN A 14 -1.78 19.06 8.10
CA ASN A 14 -1.06 19.61 6.94
C ASN A 14 -0.03 18.67 6.27
N VAL A 15 -0.05 17.38 6.60
CA VAL A 15 0.78 16.35 5.94
C VAL A 15 -0.10 15.49 5.04
N GLN A 16 0.24 15.44 3.76
CA GLN A 16 -0.44 14.57 2.79
C GLN A 16 -0.14 13.10 3.13
N THR A 17 -1.11 12.40 3.69
CA THR A 17 -1.02 10.99 4.05
C THR A 17 -1.68 10.15 2.97
N TYR A 18 -1.06 9.02 2.63
CA TYR A 18 -1.63 8.07 1.69
C TYR A 18 -2.74 7.26 2.36
N ILE A 19 -3.85 7.10 1.65
CA ILE A 19 -4.97 6.27 2.04
C ILE A 19 -5.26 5.32 0.89
N LEU A 20 -5.56 4.08 1.23
CA LEU A 20 -6.02 3.10 0.28
C LEU A 20 -7.53 2.90 0.47
N HIS A 21 -8.32 3.32 -0.50
CA HIS A 21 -9.76 3.02 -0.48
C HIS A 21 -9.97 1.60 -1.03
N ILE A 22 -10.75 0.82 -0.30
CA ILE A 22 -11.24 -0.47 -0.75
C ILE A 22 -12.76 -0.42 -0.80
N HIS A 23 -13.32 -0.75 -1.95
CA HIS A 23 -14.75 -0.85 -2.16
C HIS A 23 -15.16 -2.31 -2.23
N GLY A 24 -16.28 -2.63 -1.59
CA GLY A 24 -16.73 -4.02 -1.55
C GLY A 24 -18.03 -4.22 -0.80
N PRO A 25 -18.77 -5.31 -1.08
CA PRO A 25 -19.91 -5.67 -0.27
C PRO A 25 -19.51 -6.23 1.10
N LEU A 26 -20.32 -5.92 2.11
CA LEU A 26 -20.35 -6.60 3.40
C LEU A 26 -21.05 -7.97 3.28
N ILE A 27 -21.05 -8.74 4.36
CA ILE A 27 -21.70 -10.06 4.42
C ILE A 27 -23.22 -9.99 4.13
N ASN A 28 -23.84 -8.85 4.45
CA ASN A 28 -25.25 -8.56 4.21
C ASN A 28 -25.51 -7.88 2.86
N GLU A 29 -24.56 -7.96 1.92
CA GLU A 29 -24.62 -7.40 0.55
C GLU A 29 -24.59 -5.88 0.43
N GLN A 30 -24.61 -5.15 1.54
CA GLN A 30 -24.55 -3.70 1.50
C GLN A 30 -23.16 -3.24 1.05
N LYS A 31 -23.13 -2.27 0.13
CA LYS A 31 -21.89 -1.70 -0.38
C LYS A 31 -21.21 -0.90 0.72
N ALA A 32 -19.94 -1.17 0.94
CA ALA A 32 -19.10 -0.45 1.87
C ALA A 32 -17.85 0.08 1.20
N ARG A 33 -17.33 1.18 1.75
CA ARG A 33 -15.98 1.66 1.53
C ARG A 33 -15.17 1.47 2.81
N VAL A 34 -13.91 1.06 2.66
CA VAL A 34 -12.95 0.92 3.75
C VAL A 34 -11.74 1.79 3.42
N ASP A 35 -11.48 2.78 4.26
CA ASP A 35 -10.29 3.63 4.22
C ASP A 35 -9.18 2.97 5.05
N ILE A 36 -8.15 2.44 4.38
CA ILE A 36 -6.98 1.91 5.06
C ILE A 36 -5.97 3.04 5.29
N THR A 37 -5.65 3.28 6.56
CA THR A 37 -4.75 4.35 7.04
C THR A 37 -3.42 3.80 7.58
N ASP A 38 -2.57 4.70 8.09
CA ASP A 38 -1.25 4.40 8.68
C ASP A 38 -0.23 3.78 7.71
N ILE A 39 -0.44 3.99 6.41
CA ILE A 39 0.46 3.55 5.36
C ILE A 39 1.51 4.64 5.13
N LYS A 40 2.75 4.36 5.52
CA LYS A 40 3.90 5.21 5.20
C LYS A 40 4.44 4.88 3.81
N PRO A 41 4.48 5.82 2.86
CA PRO A 41 5.04 5.57 1.54
C PRO A 41 6.52 5.17 1.62
N PHE A 42 6.95 4.24 0.78
CA PHE A 42 8.32 3.76 0.76
C PHE A 42 8.76 3.32 -0.63
N PHE A 43 10.07 3.16 -0.80
CA PHE A 43 10.70 2.57 -1.98
C PHE A 43 12.05 1.97 -1.58
N ASP A 44 12.59 1.08 -2.42
CA ASP A 44 13.77 0.30 -2.07
C ASP A 44 14.93 0.60 -3.03
N VAL A 45 16.09 0.92 -2.46
CA VAL A 45 17.34 1.19 -3.19
C VAL A 45 18.25 -0.03 -3.07
N ILE A 46 18.74 -0.51 -4.22
CA ILE A 46 19.67 -1.64 -4.30
C ILE A 46 21.03 -1.20 -3.73
N VAL A 47 21.59 -2.00 -2.83
CA VAL A 47 22.98 -1.82 -2.40
C VAL A 47 23.89 -2.50 -3.45
N PRO A 48 24.88 -1.80 -4.02
CA PRO A 48 25.83 -2.39 -4.95
C PRO A 48 26.64 -3.51 -4.29
N ASP A 49 26.82 -4.64 -4.99
CA ASP A 49 27.53 -5.81 -4.45
C ASP A 49 29.01 -5.50 -4.10
N ASN A 50 29.59 -4.47 -4.72
CA ASN A 50 30.97 -4.04 -4.51
C ASN A 50 31.14 -2.99 -3.40
N GLU A 51 30.07 -2.60 -2.71
CA GLU A 51 30.13 -1.53 -1.71
C GLU A 51 29.49 -1.99 -0.38
N PRO A 52 30.24 -1.94 0.73
CA PRO A 52 29.68 -2.31 2.03
C PRO A 52 28.62 -1.32 2.48
N LEU A 53 27.61 -1.82 3.19
CA LEU A 53 26.48 -1.02 3.68
C LEU A 53 26.92 0.20 4.52
N SER A 54 28.02 0.07 5.26
CA SER A 54 28.60 1.14 6.08
C SER A 54 29.07 2.35 5.27
N ILE A 55 29.43 2.17 4.00
CA ILE A 55 29.84 3.25 3.09
C ILE A 55 28.65 3.73 2.27
N PHE A 56 27.85 2.78 1.76
CA PHE A 56 26.72 3.11 0.90
C PHE A 56 25.63 3.91 1.63
N LYS A 57 25.30 3.55 2.88
CA LYS A 57 24.23 4.21 3.64
C LYS A 57 24.51 5.70 3.90
N PRO A 58 25.69 6.11 4.41
CA PRO A 58 26.04 7.53 4.52
C PRO A 58 26.03 8.28 3.18
N ARG A 59 26.52 7.64 2.10
CA ARG A 59 26.52 8.22 0.75
C ARG A 59 25.10 8.50 0.26
N LEU A 60 24.20 7.54 0.42
CA LEU A 60 22.78 7.68 0.09
C LEU A 60 22.13 8.81 0.91
N VAL A 61 22.39 8.88 2.22
CA VAL A 61 21.91 10.00 3.06
C VAL A 61 22.41 11.34 2.55
N LYS A 62 23.70 11.45 2.20
CA LYS A 62 24.27 12.70 1.66
C LYS A 62 23.60 13.12 0.35
N ILE A 63 23.30 12.18 -0.54
CA ILE A 63 22.59 12.45 -1.80
C ILE A 63 21.18 12.96 -1.53
N ILE A 64 20.46 12.31 -0.61
CA ILE A 64 19.09 12.68 -0.27
C ILE A 64 19.04 14.06 0.39
N LEU A 65 19.97 14.36 1.31
CA LEU A 65 20.05 15.67 1.98
C LEU A 65 20.59 16.78 1.06
N GLY A 66 21.38 16.43 0.05
CA GLY A 66 21.85 17.36 -0.98
C GLY A 66 20.71 17.84 -1.90
N ALA A 67 19.58 17.14 -1.92
CA ALA A 67 18.38 17.60 -2.60
C ALA A 67 17.72 18.72 -1.80
N GLU A 68 17.62 19.91 -2.41
CA GLU A 68 17.03 21.09 -1.77
C GLU A 68 15.68 20.75 -1.11
N LYS A 69 15.44 21.16 0.14
CA LYS A 69 14.16 21.00 0.87
C LYS A 69 13.80 19.57 1.33
N ILE A 70 14.74 18.64 1.41
CA ILE A 70 14.54 17.33 2.05
C ILE A 70 15.34 17.28 3.35
N ASP A 71 14.65 17.41 4.48
CA ASP A 71 15.26 17.29 5.80
C ASP A 71 15.33 15.83 6.26
N LYS A 72 16.28 15.51 7.15
CA LYS A 72 16.48 14.18 7.73
C LYS A 72 15.25 13.70 8.52
N SER A 73 14.45 14.63 9.07
CA SER A 73 13.18 14.28 9.73
C SER A 73 12.12 13.73 8.78
N LYS A 74 12.26 13.95 7.45
CA LYS A 74 11.23 13.60 6.47
C LYS A 74 11.28 12.16 5.97
N PHE A 75 12.33 11.42 6.31
CA PHE A 75 12.48 10.04 5.89
C PHE A 75 13.17 9.17 6.94
N GLY A 76 12.79 7.89 6.97
CA GLY A 76 13.46 6.82 7.69
C GLY A 76 14.14 5.86 6.71
N MET A 77 15.05 5.04 7.24
CA MET A 77 15.74 4.02 6.46
C MET A 77 15.72 2.69 7.21
N LYS A 78 15.41 1.60 6.50
CA LYS A 78 15.47 0.24 7.01
C LYS A 78 16.27 -0.63 6.03
N VAL A 79 17.04 -1.58 6.54
CA VAL A 79 17.72 -2.58 5.71
C VAL A 79 16.76 -3.74 5.49
N VAL A 80 16.64 -4.19 4.24
CA VAL A 80 15.75 -5.27 3.82
C VAL A 80 16.55 -6.25 2.97
N HIS A 81 16.29 -7.54 3.15
CA HIS A 81 16.82 -8.59 2.30
C HIS A 81 15.67 -9.15 1.46
N ALA A 82 15.86 -9.20 0.14
CA ALA A 82 14.82 -9.65 -0.79
C ALA A 82 15.44 -10.21 -2.08
N TYR A 83 14.68 -11.04 -2.79
CA TYR A 83 15.06 -11.49 -4.12
C TYR A 83 14.79 -10.40 -5.16
N PRO A 84 15.75 -10.07 -6.04
CA PRO A 84 15.50 -9.12 -7.13
C PRO A 84 14.43 -9.66 -8.09
N ILE A 85 13.52 -8.77 -8.51
CA ILE A 85 12.49 -9.12 -9.51
C ILE A 85 13.12 -9.38 -10.89
N ARG A 86 14.27 -8.75 -11.19
CA ARG A 86 14.94 -8.87 -12.49
C ARG A 86 16.11 -9.84 -12.43
N GLY A 87 16.06 -10.85 -13.30
CA GLY A 87 17.06 -11.90 -13.39
C GLY A 87 16.81 -13.03 -12.40
N TYR A 88 17.49 -14.16 -12.61
CA TYR A 88 17.45 -15.29 -11.70
C TYR A 88 18.58 -15.15 -10.67
N HIS A 89 18.22 -15.05 -9.39
CA HIS A 89 19.18 -14.96 -8.28
C HIS A 89 18.85 -16.03 -7.26
N THR A 90 19.86 -16.81 -6.88
CA THR A 90 19.73 -17.86 -5.85
C THR A 90 19.88 -17.32 -4.44
N GLN A 91 20.31 -16.06 -4.30
CA GLN A 91 20.55 -15.40 -3.03
C GLN A 91 19.77 -14.08 -2.96
N GLU A 92 19.33 -13.73 -1.76
CA GLU A 92 18.74 -12.44 -1.49
C GLU A 92 19.79 -11.33 -1.63
N LYS A 93 19.36 -10.20 -2.19
CA LYS A 93 20.16 -8.98 -2.22
C LYS A 93 19.78 -8.07 -1.07
N VAL A 94 20.74 -7.23 -0.68
CA VAL A 94 20.53 -6.21 0.34
C VAL A 94 19.95 -4.96 -0.31
N TYR A 95 18.88 -4.45 0.28
CA TYR A 95 18.22 -3.21 -0.09
C TYR A 95 18.19 -2.26 1.10
N ILE A 96 18.20 -0.97 0.80
CA ILE A 96 17.84 0.07 1.75
C ILE A 96 16.44 0.56 1.39
N ARG A 97 15.48 0.26 2.25
CA ARG A 97 14.14 0.83 2.21
C ARG A 97 14.16 2.25 2.74
N ILE A 98 13.75 3.20 1.91
CA ILE A 98 13.51 4.58 2.33
C ILE A 98 12.01 4.74 2.57
N ILE A 99 11.65 5.14 3.79
CA ILE A 99 10.27 5.36 4.24
C ILE A 99 10.07 6.87 4.37
N THR A 100 9.01 7.41 3.81
CA THR A 100 8.67 8.84 3.89
C THR A 100 7.33 9.05 4.57
N TRP A 101 7.04 10.29 4.96
CA TRP A 101 5.74 10.65 5.54
C TRP A 101 4.64 10.80 4.49
N ASN A 102 5.01 11.19 3.28
CA ASN A 102 4.07 11.49 2.20
C ASN A 102 4.63 11.05 0.84
N HIS A 103 3.74 10.96 -0.16
CA HIS A 103 4.11 10.57 -1.52
C HIS A 103 4.93 11.63 -2.26
N TYR A 104 4.76 12.90 -1.90
CA TYR A 104 5.50 14.00 -2.51
C TYR A 104 7.00 13.87 -2.24
N ASP A 105 7.39 13.70 -0.98
CA ASP A 105 8.76 13.46 -0.55
C ASP A 105 9.26 12.13 -1.11
N ARG A 106 8.45 11.05 -1.10
CA ARG A 106 8.81 9.77 -1.77
C ARG A 106 9.24 10.01 -3.21
N ARG A 107 8.42 10.71 -3.99
CA ARG A 107 8.68 10.97 -5.42
C ARG A 107 9.94 11.80 -5.61
N ARG A 108 10.15 12.82 -4.77
CA ARG A 108 11.34 13.68 -4.84
C ARG A 108 12.61 12.90 -4.54
N ILE A 109 12.65 12.18 -3.41
CA ILE A 109 13.80 11.37 -3.04
C ILE A 109 14.07 10.31 -4.13
N LEU A 110 13.04 9.63 -4.64
CA LEU A 110 13.19 8.64 -5.70
C LEU A 110 13.81 9.24 -6.98
N ARG A 111 13.40 10.46 -7.37
CA ARG A 111 13.99 11.16 -8.53
C ARG A 111 15.46 11.50 -8.31
N GLU A 112 15.82 11.95 -7.12
CA GLU A 112 17.21 12.28 -6.79
C GLU A 112 18.09 11.03 -6.78
N VAL A 113 17.64 9.95 -6.13
CA VAL A 113 18.34 8.64 -6.17
C VAL A 113 18.59 8.19 -7.61
N ARG A 114 17.60 8.37 -8.50
CA ARG A 114 17.74 8.05 -9.93
C ARG A 114 18.69 8.96 -10.69
N ARG A 115 18.77 10.24 -10.34
CA ARG A 115 19.74 11.18 -10.95
C ARG A 115 21.19 10.76 -10.70
N TYR A 116 21.44 10.11 -9.57
CA TYR A 116 22.74 9.52 -9.24
C TYR A 116 22.88 8.06 -9.72
N GLU A 117 22.04 7.63 -10.68
CA GLU A 117 22.08 6.31 -11.33
C GLU A 117 22.01 5.12 -10.36
N MET A 118 21.43 5.32 -9.18
CA MET A 118 21.28 4.25 -8.20
C MET A 118 20.14 3.31 -8.59
N GLY A 119 20.38 2.01 -8.45
CA GLY A 119 19.37 0.99 -8.71
C GLY A 119 18.20 1.05 -7.72
N THR A 120 16.97 0.97 -8.22
CA THR A 120 15.74 0.93 -7.41
C THR A 120 14.92 -0.33 -7.70
N ALA A 121 14.24 -0.89 -6.70
CA ALA A 121 13.50 -2.14 -6.84
C ALA A 121 12.07 -1.94 -7.38
N SER A 122 11.93 -1.89 -8.71
CA SER A 122 10.63 -1.82 -9.41
C SER A 122 9.71 -0.69 -8.92
N ASP A 123 10.29 0.47 -8.58
CA ASP A 123 9.55 1.60 -8.03
C ASP A 123 9.15 2.59 -9.11
N ASN A 124 7.87 2.93 -9.23
CA ASN A 124 7.45 4.03 -10.11
C ASN A 124 7.40 5.37 -9.35
N ASP A 125 7.63 6.47 -10.07
CA ASP A 125 7.52 7.83 -9.52
C ASP A 125 6.06 8.29 -9.38
N THR A 126 5.16 7.62 -10.10
CA THR A 126 3.71 7.81 -10.05
C THR A 126 3.13 7.17 -8.79
N SER A 127 2.10 7.81 -8.26
CA SER A 127 1.25 7.24 -7.21
C SER A 127 0.25 6.22 -7.74
N LYS A 128 0.02 6.19 -9.06
CA LYS A 128 -0.90 5.25 -9.71
C LYS A 128 -0.42 3.82 -9.49
N HIS A 129 -1.32 2.98 -9.00
CA HIS A 129 -1.08 1.56 -8.70
C HIS A 129 -0.10 1.31 -7.56
N TYR A 130 0.10 2.30 -6.69
CA TYR A 130 0.97 2.14 -5.52
C TYR A 130 0.40 1.11 -4.53
N HIS A 131 -0.93 0.97 -4.48
CA HIS A 131 -1.63 -0.05 -3.72
C HIS A 131 -1.10 -1.46 -3.95
N ARG A 132 -0.62 -1.81 -5.16
CA ARG A 132 -0.04 -3.13 -5.44
C ARG A 132 1.22 -3.38 -4.62
N LYS A 133 2.06 -2.35 -4.48
CA LYS A 133 3.28 -2.43 -3.66
C LYS A 133 2.92 -2.57 -2.19
N ILE A 134 1.93 -1.81 -1.73
CA ILE A 134 1.46 -1.90 -0.34
C ILE A 134 0.84 -3.26 -0.06
N ALA A 135 -0.05 -3.74 -0.92
CA ALA A 135 -0.72 -5.02 -0.75
C ALA A 135 0.28 -6.18 -0.75
N HIS A 136 1.30 -6.15 -1.62
CA HIS A 136 2.36 -7.16 -1.60
C HIS A 136 3.16 -7.12 -0.29
N GLU A 137 3.60 -5.94 0.15
CA GLU A 137 4.42 -5.79 1.35
C GLU A 137 3.67 -6.13 2.64
N LYS A 138 2.41 -5.69 2.73
CA LYS A 138 1.55 -5.85 3.91
C LYS A 138 0.68 -7.10 3.83
N LYS A 139 0.77 -7.88 2.75
CA LYS A 139 -0.09 -9.04 2.45
C LYS A 139 -1.58 -8.72 2.56
N LEU A 140 -1.98 -7.55 2.03
CA LEU A 140 -3.38 -7.15 2.09
C LEU A 140 -4.22 -8.03 1.16
N PRO A 141 -5.32 -8.62 1.63
CA PRO A 141 -6.25 -9.36 0.78
C PRO A 141 -7.00 -8.37 -0.11
N LEU A 142 -6.58 -8.21 -1.37
CA LEU A 142 -7.27 -7.35 -2.36
C LEU A 142 -8.29 -8.10 -3.24
N SER A 143 -8.36 -9.42 -3.14
CA SER A 143 -9.27 -10.27 -3.92
C SER A 143 -9.93 -11.36 -3.07
N GLU A 144 -9.64 -11.37 -1.77
CA GLU A 144 -10.17 -12.32 -0.80
C GLU A 144 -11.06 -11.61 0.20
N ARG A 145 -11.85 -12.36 0.95
CA ARG A 145 -12.62 -11.77 2.05
C ARG A 145 -11.66 -11.27 3.13
N ALA A 146 -11.94 -10.07 3.63
CA ALA A 146 -11.15 -9.43 4.68
C ALA A 146 -11.99 -9.24 5.94
N ILE A 147 -11.34 -9.37 7.10
CA ILE A 147 -11.88 -8.97 8.40
C ILE A 147 -11.29 -7.61 8.77
N LEU A 148 -12.17 -6.76 9.31
CA LEU A 148 -11.79 -5.48 9.90
C LEU A 148 -11.80 -5.63 11.43
N SER A 149 -10.71 -5.29 12.09
CA SER A 149 -10.64 -5.17 13.56
C SER A 149 -10.33 -3.73 13.96
N GLY A 150 -10.78 -3.30 15.15
CA GLY A 150 -10.49 -1.94 15.65
C GLY A 150 -10.84 -0.81 14.67
N TYR A 151 -11.89 -0.99 13.87
CA TYR A 151 -12.30 -0.02 12.86
C TYR A 151 -13.13 1.11 13.49
N ASN A 152 -13.08 2.28 12.88
CA ASN A 152 -13.99 3.38 13.16
C ASN A 152 -15.08 3.41 12.11
N TYR A 153 -16.34 3.37 12.54
CA TYR A 153 -17.48 3.53 11.65
C TYR A 153 -17.76 5.01 11.39
N ILE A 154 -17.89 5.37 10.12
CA ILE A 154 -18.21 6.73 9.69
C ILE A 154 -19.68 6.73 9.27
N SER A 155 -20.53 7.28 10.14
CA SER A 155 -21.99 7.19 10.03
C SER A 155 -22.62 8.15 9.02
N ASP A 156 -21.85 9.07 8.45
CA ASP A 156 -22.37 10.17 7.63
C ASP A 156 -21.77 10.10 6.23
N THR A 157 -22.36 9.26 5.40
CA THR A 157 -21.98 9.11 4.00
C THR A 157 -23.18 9.52 3.16
N ASP A 158 -23.29 10.81 2.83
CA ASP A 158 -24.19 11.32 1.78
C ASP A 158 -23.81 10.77 0.37
N SER A 159 -23.03 9.68 0.31
CA SER A 159 -22.59 9.07 -0.92
C SER A 159 -23.72 8.25 -1.53
N PRO A 160 -24.07 8.49 -2.80
CA PRO A 160 -25.01 7.62 -3.51
C PRO A 160 -24.40 6.25 -3.86
N HIS A 161 -23.10 6.05 -3.61
CA HIS A 161 -22.35 4.87 -4.09
C HIS A 161 -22.20 3.75 -3.07
N TYR A 162 -22.25 4.06 -1.77
CA TYR A 162 -22.09 3.08 -0.69
C TYR A 162 -22.89 3.50 0.54
N SER A 163 -23.35 2.51 1.32
CA SER A 163 -24.19 2.73 2.50
C SER A 163 -23.38 2.75 3.80
N TYR A 164 -22.14 2.25 3.76
CA TYR A 164 -21.26 2.14 4.93
C TYR A 164 -19.86 2.63 4.60
N SER A 165 -19.24 3.34 5.54
CA SER A 165 -17.83 3.69 5.47
C SER A 165 -17.12 3.32 6.76
N PHE A 166 -15.96 2.72 6.62
CA PHE A 166 -15.09 2.31 7.73
C PHE A 166 -13.71 2.88 7.55
N ARG A 167 -13.06 3.26 8.64
CA ARG A 167 -11.65 3.65 8.67
C ARG A 167 -10.88 2.71 9.57
N VAL A 168 -9.79 2.16 9.05
CA VAL A 168 -9.03 1.10 9.73
C VAL A 168 -7.53 1.26 9.48
N SER A 169 -6.71 0.95 10.48
CA SER A 169 -5.26 0.91 10.31
C SER A 169 -4.87 -0.27 9.40
N VAL A 170 -3.80 -0.11 8.61
CA VAL A 170 -3.30 -1.16 7.70
C VAL A 170 -3.05 -2.51 8.39
N ASP A 171 -2.63 -2.50 9.66
CA ASP A 171 -2.31 -3.73 10.38
C ASP A 171 -3.57 -4.46 10.90
N ASN A 172 -4.74 -3.79 10.87
CA ASN A 172 -6.03 -4.31 11.30
C ASN A 172 -6.93 -4.79 10.14
N TYR A 173 -6.41 -4.75 8.91
CA TYR A 173 -7.08 -5.25 7.71
C TYR A 173 -6.44 -6.59 7.30
N GLN A 174 -7.13 -7.70 7.55
CA GLN A 174 -6.52 -9.04 7.47
C GLN A 174 -7.36 -10.02 6.63
N SER A 175 -6.72 -11.04 6.06
CA SER A 175 -7.44 -12.09 5.34
C SER A 175 -8.30 -12.90 6.30
N LEU A 176 -9.51 -13.20 5.86
CA LEU A 176 -10.45 -14.06 6.56
C LEU A 176 -9.98 -15.52 6.57
N GLU A 177 -9.23 -15.98 5.55
CA GLU A 177 -8.76 -17.36 5.51
C GLU A 177 -7.81 -17.69 6.67
N GLU A 178 -7.01 -16.71 7.08
CA GLU A 178 -6.10 -16.81 8.23
C GLU A 178 -6.86 -16.71 9.57
N ASN A 179 -8.09 -16.19 9.57
CA ASN A 179 -8.87 -15.84 10.76
C ASN A 179 -10.33 -16.31 10.66
N LYS A 180 -10.56 -17.58 10.32
CA LYS A 180 -11.93 -18.10 10.12
C LYS A 180 -12.72 -18.07 11.43
N PRO A 181 -13.92 -17.45 11.44
CA PRO A 181 -14.83 -17.56 12.57
C PRO A 181 -15.40 -18.98 12.64
N ASP A 182 -15.57 -19.49 13.86
CA ASP A 182 -16.08 -20.84 14.15
C ASP A 182 -17.62 -20.98 13.96
N ASP A 183 -18.25 -19.94 13.42
CA ASP A 183 -19.71 -19.84 13.30
C ASP A 183 -20.19 -20.38 11.94
N GLN A 184 -21.05 -21.38 11.99
CA GLN A 184 -21.64 -22.06 10.85
C GLN A 184 -22.52 -21.13 9.99
N VAL A 185 -23.24 -20.18 10.61
CA VAL A 185 -24.09 -19.21 9.92
C VAL A 185 -23.24 -18.21 9.13
N ILE A 186 -22.12 -17.79 9.72
CA ILE A 186 -21.16 -16.93 9.03
C ILE A 186 -20.57 -17.71 7.86
N THR A 187 -20.15 -18.97 8.06
CA THR A 187 -19.58 -19.82 7.01
C THR A 187 -20.51 -19.97 5.79
N GLU A 188 -21.82 -20.13 5.99
CA GLU A 188 -22.80 -20.18 4.90
C GLU A 188 -22.91 -18.85 4.15
N ALA A 189 -23.03 -17.71 4.86
CA ALA A 189 -23.04 -16.40 4.22
C ALA A 189 -21.68 -16.03 3.57
N LEU A 190 -20.60 -16.73 3.97
CA LEU A 190 -19.28 -16.60 3.37
C LEU A 190 -19.08 -17.41 2.09
N SER A 191 -19.92 -18.42 1.83
CA SER A 191 -19.72 -19.42 0.76
C SER A 191 -20.01 -18.92 -0.66
N HIS A 192 -20.76 -17.82 -0.82
CA HIS A 192 -21.12 -17.29 -2.15
C HIS A 192 -20.55 -15.89 -2.35
N ASP A 193 -19.87 -15.67 -3.47
CA ASP A 193 -19.62 -14.32 -3.97
C ASP A 193 -20.94 -13.75 -4.52
N ARG A 194 -21.32 -12.58 -4.01
CA ARG A 194 -22.57 -11.89 -4.36
C ARG A 194 -22.32 -10.64 -5.22
N THR A 195 -21.17 -10.59 -5.89
CA THR A 195 -20.83 -9.51 -6.81
C THR A 195 -21.78 -9.50 -8.00
N LEU A 196 -22.44 -8.36 -8.22
CA LEU A 196 -23.31 -8.16 -9.38
C LEU A 196 -22.45 -7.97 -10.64
N VAL A 197 -22.62 -8.82 -11.63
CA VAL A 197 -21.98 -8.71 -12.95
C VAL A 197 -23.02 -8.22 -13.96
N LEU A 198 -22.76 -7.08 -14.60
CA LEU A 198 -23.62 -6.52 -15.64
C LEU A 198 -22.98 -6.77 -17.02
N THR A 199 -23.74 -7.41 -17.90
CA THR A 199 -23.41 -7.58 -19.33
C THR A 199 -24.46 -6.87 -20.16
N TRP A 200 -24.03 -6.07 -21.13
CA TRP A 200 -24.90 -5.29 -22.01
C TRP A 200 -24.32 -5.23 -23.42
N ASP A 201 -25.17 -5.05 -24.43
CA ASP A 201 -24.80 -4.92 -25.84
C ASP A 201 -25.51 -3.70 -26.45
N ILE A 202 -24.93 -3.12 -27.52
CA ILE A 202 -25.53 -2.01 -28.25
C ILE A 202 -25.62 -2.39 -29.73
N GLU A 203 -26.82 -2.33 -30.28
CA GLU A 203 -27.04 -2.37 -31.72
C GLU A 203 -27.11 -0.95 -32.29
N THR A 204 -26.51 -0.75 -33.46
CA THR A 204 -26.45 0.56 -34.15
C THR A 204 -27.31 0.58 -35.40
#